data_AF-A0AAE2ZIF6-F1
#
_entry.id   AF-A0AAE2ZIF6-F1
#
_cell.length_a   1.000
_cell.length_b   1.000
_cell.length_c   1.000
_cell.angle_alpha   90.00
_cell.angle_beta   90.00
_cell.angle_gamma   90.00
#
_symmetry.space_group_name_H-M   'P 1'
#
loop_
_entity.id
_entity.type
_entity.pdbx_description
1 polymer ?
#
loop_
_entity_poly.entity_id
_entity_poly.type
_entity_poly.pdbx_seq_one_letter_code
_entity_poly.pdbx_strand_id
1 'polypeptide(L)'
;MKLASASKDQPANVHDFEIDLRASLMASDPPHGNRRSRLSSTFFNAYISAKEMLMYVRFVCADDHPTAEGELGMFEARRWIDFSVQKGSIQRAQEDAFWWFAAKHGGPGLAYPSLKGKSRTRNVRKSLFWFVEDSAFPHYEKGSVIRRARDLAWAITQTGAEIREIKTADPGRIIWRDWVQVLALPNPGSVPRAL
;
A
#
# COMPACT_ATOMS: atom_id res chain seq x y z
N MET A 1 -21.72 59.87 -8.71
CA MET A 1 -20.57 58.95 -8.54
C MET A 1 -21.09 57.65 -7.94
N LYS A 2 -21.21 56.59 -8.74
CA LYS A 2 -21.72 55.27 -8.34
C LYS A 2 -20.56 54.29 -8.18
N LEU A 3 -20.59 53.54 -7.08
CA LEU A 3 -19.66 52.47 -6.71
C LEU A 3 -19.66 51.34 -7.75
N ALA A 4 -18.46 50.87 -8.12
CA ALA A 4 -18.28 49.67 -8.93
C ALA A 4 -18.36 48.42 -8.05
N SER A 5 -19.28 47.51 -8.39
CA SER A 5 -19.41 46.18 -7.79
C SER A 5 -18.50 45.18 -8.50
N ALA A 6 -17.67 44.49 -7.73
CA ALA A 6 -16.85 43.37 -8.19
C ALA A 6 -17.71 42.17 -8.59
N SER A 7 -17.48 41.65 -9.81
CA SER A 7 -17.99 40.35 -10.27
C SER A 7 -17.27 39.23 -9.53
N LYS A 8 -18.03 38.36 -8.85
CA LYS A 8 -17.52 37.12 -8.27
C LYS A 8 -17.52 36.04 -9.35
N ASP A 9 -16.34 35.60 -9.76
CA ASP A 9 -16.18 34.30 -10.42
C ASP A 9 -16.52 33.20 -9.42
N GLN A 10 -17.64 32.51 -9.65
CA GLN A 10 -17.97 31.25 -8.98
C GLN A 10 -17.17 30.13 -9.66
N PRO A 11 -16.52 29.22 -8.91
CA PRO A 11 -15.93 28.02 -9.50
C PRO A 11 -17.05 27.10 -10.00
N ALA A 12 -16.89 26.60 -11.23
CA ALA A 12 -17.80 25.66 -11.88
C ALA A 12 -18.12 24.47 -10.96
N ASN A 13 -19.42 24.17 -10.85
CA ASN A 13 -19.95 23.16 -9.95
C ASN A 13 -19.52 21.77 -10.44
N VAL A 14 -19.08 20.90 -9.51
CA VAL A 14 -18.59 19.54 -9.80
C VAL A 14 -19.65 18.68 -10.53
N HIS A 15 -20.94 19.04 -10.39
CA HIS A 15 -22.02 18.41 -11.14
C HIS A 15 -22.05 18.74 -12.64
N ASP A 16 -21.56 19.92 -13.05
CA ASP A 16 -21.59 20.32 -14.46
C ASP A 16 -20.58 19.51 -15.29
N PHE A 17 -19.45 19.11 -14.68
CA PHE A 17 -18.47 18.21 -15.31
C PHE A 17 -18.96 16.76 -15.45
N GLU A 18 -19.82 16.30 -14.54
CA GLU A 18 -20.33 14.93 -14.53
C GLU A 18 -21.39 14.71 -15.63
N ILE A 19 -22.12 15.77 -15.97
CA ILE A 19 -23.11 15.78 -17.05
C ILE A 19 -22.42 15.74 -18.42
N ASP A 20 -21.35 16.52 -18.61
CA ASP A 20 -20.58 16.53 -19.87
C ASP A 20 -19.90 15.18 -20.15
N LEU A 21 -19.44 14.48 -19.11
CA LEU A 21 -18.82 13.16 -19.27
C LEU A 21 -19.83 12.08 -19.66
N ARG A 22 -21.05 12.13 -19.12
CA ARG A 22 -22.16 11.24 -19.52
C ARG A 22 -22.63 11.54 -20.95
N ALA A 23 -22.71 12.81 -21.34
CA ALA A 23 -23.05 13.19 -22.71
C ALA A 23 -22.00 12.70 -23.72
N SER A 24 -20.71 12.78 -23.36
CA SER A 24 -19.61 12.29 -24.21
C SER A 24 -19.55 10.75 -24.31
N LEU A 25 -19.93 10.02 -23.25
CA LEU A 25 -20.05 8.56 -23.28
C LEU A 25 -21.32 8.04 -23.99
N MET A 26 -22.39 8.84 -24.05
CA MET A 26 -23.67 8.46 -24.67
C MET A 26 -23.76 8.89 -26.15
N ALA A 27 -22.90 9.80 -26.62
CA ALA A 27 -22.88 10.28 -28.01
C ALA A 27 -22.08 9.40 -28.99
N SER A 28 -21.56 8.24 -28.55
CA SER A 28 -20.87 7.30 -29.43
C SER A 28 -21.77 6.11 -29.78
N ASP A 29 -22.60 6.25 -30.81
CA ASP A 29 -23.05 5.09 -31.58
C ASP A 29 -21.82 4.40 -32.19
N PRO A 30 -21.72 3.06 -32.17
CA PRO A 30 -20.48 2.40 -32.54
C PRO A 30 -20.39 2.23 -34.05
N PRO A 31 -19.37 2.79 -34.75
CA PRO A 31 -18.98 2.22 -36.02
C PRO A 31 -18.11 0.99 -35.72
N HIS A 32 -18.41 -0.11 -36.42
CA HIS A 32 -17.60 -1.32 -36.47
C HIS A 32 -16.10 -1.01 -36.51
N GLY A 33 -15.38 -1.35 -35.45
CA GLY A 33 -13.95 -1.10 -35.41
C GLY A 33 -13.32 -1.50 -34.09
N ASN A 34 -12.68 -2.66 -34.10
CA ASN A 34 -11.88 -3.22 -33.02
C ASN A 34 -10.77 -2.25 -32.58
N ARG A 35 -11.03 -1.40 -31.58
CA ARG A 35 -10.01 -0.60 -30.88
C ARG A 35 -10.23 -0.74 -29.37
N ARG A 36 -9.43 -1.60 -28.74
CA ARG A 36 -9.22 -1.57 -27.29
C ARG A 36 -8.73 -0.16 -26.92
N SER A 37 -9.61 0.64 -26.32
CA SER A 37 -9.28 1.93 -25.76
C SER A 37 -8.26 1.74 -24.63
N ARG A 38 -6.98 1.99 -24.92
CA ARG A 38 -5.97 2.21 -23.89
C ARG A 38 -6.29 3.56 -23.26
N LEU A 39 -7.02 3.54 -22.13
CA LEU A 39 -6.90 4.64 -21.18
C LEU A 39 -5.43 4.79 -20.84
N SER A 40 -4.86 5.96 -21.11
CA SER A 40 -3.45 6.23 -20.85
C SER A 40 -3.18 6.06 -19.35
N SER A 41 -2.08 5.40 -19.00
CA SER A 41 -1.70 5.16 -17.60
C SER A 41 -1.59 6.47 -16.80
N THR A 42 -1.38 7.60 -17.47
CA THR A 42 -1.35 8.94 -16.89
C THR A 42 -2.72 9.38 -16.38
N PHE A 43 -3.80 9.08 -17.10
CA PHE A 43 -5.17 9.43 -16.68
C PHE A 43 -5.68 8.51 -15.57
N PHE A 44 -5.33 7.23 -15.61
CA PHE A 44 -5.64 6.30 -14.52
C PHE A 44 -4.90 6.70 -13.23
N ASN A 45 -3.64 7.14 -13.34
CA ASN A 45 -2.87 7.64 -12.20
C ASN A 45 -3.41 8.98 -11.66
N ALA A 46 -3.85 9.91 -12.52
CA ALA A 46 -4.45 11.17 -12.09
C ALA A 46 -5.84 10.98 -11.43
N TYR A 47 -6.63 10.00 -11.89
CA TYR A 47 -7.92 9.65 -11.30
C TYR A 47 -7.77 8.96 -9.93
N ILE A 48 -6.80 8.04 -9.78
CA ILE A 48 -6.42 7.46 -8.47
C ILE A 48 -5.91 8.57 -7.52
N SER A 49 -5.16 9.55 -8.04
CA SER A 49 -4.62 10.67 -7.27
C SER A 49 -5.68 11.65 -6.74
N ALA A 50 -6.91 11.65 -7.28
CA ALA A 50 -7.94 12.63 -6.94
C ALA A 50 -9.05 12.10 -6.01
N LYS A 51 -9.17 10.79 -5.75
CA LYS A 51 -10.32 10.25 -4.99
C LYS A 51 -10.05 9.18 -3.95
N GLU A 52 -8.83 8.69 -3.79
CA GLU A 52 -8.46 7.85 -2.65
C GLU A 52 -7.16 8.36 -2.04
N MET A 53 -7.23 8.96 -0.84
CA MET A 53 -6.05 9.08 0.01
C MET A 53 -5.67 7.67 0.45
N LEU A 54 -4.90 6.97 -0.40
CA LEU A 54 -4.38 5.65 -0.09
C LEU A 54 -3.55 5.77 1.18
N MET A 55 -4.02 5.12 2.24
CA MET A 55 -3.28 5.00 3.49
C MET A 55 -2.37 3.78 3.37
N TYR A 56 -1.13 3.94 3.81
CA TYR A 56 -0.12 2.90 3.82
C TYR A 56 0.21 2.52 5.25
N VAL A 57 0.33 1.21 5.48
CA VAL A 57 0.57 0.64 6.80
C VAL A 57 1.85 -0.18 6.76
N ARG A 58 2.71 0.00 7.76
CA ARG A 58 3.90 -0.81 7.95
C ARG A 58 3.99 -1.29 9.39
N PHE A 59 4.42 -2.53 9.57
CA PHE A 59 4.66 -3.13 10.88
C PHE A 59 6.17 -3.26 11.07
N VAL A 60 6.67 -2.70 12.16
CA VAL A 60 8.11 -2.59 12.42
C VAL A 60 8.47 -3.03 13.83
N CYS A 61 9.69 -3.54 14.04
CA CYS A 61 10.23 -3.71 15.38
C CYS A 61 11.05 -2.49 15.82
N ALA A 62 11.58 -2.51 17.05
CA ALA A 62 12.42 -1.43 17.58
C ALA A 62 13.81 -1.34 16.91
N ASP A 63 14.27 -2.41 16.25
CA ASP A 63 15.58 -2.45 15.60
C ASP A 63 15.62 -1.55 14.37
N ASP A 64 16.76 -0.92 14.09
CA ASP A 64 16.96 -0.16 12.87
C ASP A 64 17.20 -1.07 11.66
N HIS A 65 16.68 -0.68 10.50
CA HIS A 65 16.95 -1.38 9.25
C HIS A 65 18.42 -1.20 8.84
N PRO A 66 19.15 -2.26 8.46
CA PRO A 66 20.61 -2.21 8.28
C PRO A 66 21.09 -1.24 7.19
N THR A 67 20.22 -0.92 6.23
CA THR A 67 20.56 -0.08 5.07
C THR A 67 19.58 1.04 4.78
N ALA A 68 18.42 1.07 5.44
CA ALA A 68 17.38 2.06 5.19
C ALA A 68 17.23 2.92 6.45
N GLU A 69 16.89 4.19 6.29
CA GLU A 69 16.85 5.17 7.38
C GLU A 69 15.55 5.07 8.19
N GLY A 70 15.14 3.87 8.58
CA GLY A 70 13.92 3.59 9.35
C GLY A 70 13.96 2.23 10.06
N GLU A 71 12.91 1.91 10.79
CA GLU A 71 12.84 0.70 11.60
C GLU A 71 12.78 -0.58 10.73
N LEU A 72 13.22 -1.70 11.29
CA LEU A 72 13.23 -3.00 10.65
C LEU A 72 11.81 -3.57 10.56
N GLY A 73 11.47 -4.19 9.43
CA GLY A 73 10.12 -4.72 9.21
C GLY A 73 9.83 -6.00 10.01
N MET A 74 8.56 -6.16 10.41
CA MET A 74 8.03 -7.33 11.13
C MET A 74 8.47 -8.68 10.56
N PHE A 75 8.49 -8.85 9.23
CA PHE A 75 8.86 -10.13 8.62
C PHE A 75 10.33 -10.49 8.81
N GLU A 76 11.21 -9.50 8.90
CA GLU A 76 12.61 -9.73 9.22
C GLU A 76 12.76 -9.99 10.73
N ALA A 77 12.05 -9.23 11.58
CA ALA A 77 11.99 -9.48 13.03
C ALA A 77 11.59 -10.94 13.34
N ARG A 78 10.58 -11.46 12.64
CA ARG A 78 10.11 -12.86 12.75
C ARG A 78 11.23 -13.89 12.54
N ARG A 79 12.22 -13.62 11.68
CA ARG A 79 13.29 -14.57 11.35
C ARG A 79 14.22 -14.85 12.53
N TRP A 80 14.30 -13.94 13.49
CA TRP A 80 15.15 -14.05 14.67
C TRP A 80 14.45 -14.76 15.84
N ILE A 81 13.20 -15.20 15.64
CA ILE A 81 12.37 -15.78 16.69
C ILE A 81 12.23 -17.27 16.43
N ASP A 82 12.60 -18.07 17.43
CA ASP A 82 12.35 -19.51 17.41
C ASP A 82 10.92 -19.80 17.92
N PHE A 83 9.96 -19.91 17.01
CA PHE A 83 8.59 -20.25 17.38
C PHE A 83 8.42 -21.70 17.88
N SER A 84 9.41 -22.57 17.69
CA SER A 84 9.32 -23.95 18.21
C SER A 84 9.35 -24.02 19.73
N VAL A 85 9.90 -22.99 20.39
CA VAL A 85 9.86 -22.87 21.86
C VAL A 85 8.52 -22.31 22.36
N GLN A 86 7.72 -21.69 21.49
CA GLN A 86 6.45 -21.04 21.81
C GLN A 86 5.27 -22.00 21.61
N LYS A 87 5.18 -23.06 22.42
CA LYS A 87 4.19 -24.13 22.23
C LYS A 87 2.75 -23.66 22.42
N GLY A 88 1.83 -24.31 21.70
CA GLY A 88 0.39 -24.17 21.90
C GLY A 88 -0.24 -23.09 21.02
N SER A 89 -1.07 -22.22 21.61
CA SER A 89 -1.88 -21.26 20.87
C SER A 89 -1.06 -20.20 20.12
N ILE A 90 0.11 -19.82 20.63
CA ILE A 90 0.96 -18.77 20.03
C ILE A 90 1.62 -19.27 18.75
N GLN A 91 2.26 -20.44 18.76
CA GLN A 91 2.80 -21.06 17.55
C GLN A 91 1.73 -21.23 16.47
N ARG A 92 0.55 -21.74 16.85
CA ARG A 92 -0.55 -21.92 15.88
C ARG A 92 -1.03 -20.59 15.30
N ALA A 93 -1.23 -19.56 16.13
CA ALA A 93 -1.64 -18.24 15.66
C ALA A 93 -0.61 -17.61 14.71
N GLN A 94 0.69 -17.79 14.99
CA GLN A 94 1.76 -17.36 14.10
C GLN A 94 1.72 -18.13 12.78
N GLU A 95 1.65 -19.46 12.82
CA GLU A 95 1.65 -20.32 11.64
C GLU A 95 0.46 -19.99 10.73
N ASP A 96 -0.75 -19.88 11.32
CA ASP A 96 -1.98 -19.54 10.62
C ASP A 96 -1.87 -18.16 9.96
N ALA A 97 -1.41 -17.13 10.69
CA ALA A 97 -1.28 -15.78 10.14
C ALA A 97 -0.17 -15.68 9.08
N PHE A 98 0.95 -16.38 9.27
CA PHE A 98 2.07 -16.35 8.33
C PHE A 98 1.79 -17.13 7.05
N TRP A 99 0.97 -18.18 7.11
CA TRP A 99 0.54 -18.94 5.94
C TRP A 99 -0.08 -18.04 4.86
N TRP A 100 -0.84 -17.01 5.25
CA TRP A 100 -1.42 -16.02 4.34
C TRP A 100 -0.38 -15.28 3.51
N PHE A 101 0.79 -15.01 4.10
CA PHE A 101 1.87 -14.24 3.48
C PHE A 101 2.90 -15.12 2.77
N ALA A 102 2.92 -16.42 3.06
CA ALA A 102 3.89 -17.35 2.52
C ALA A 102 3.46 -17.92 1.16
N ALA A 103 3.99 -17.33 0.08
CA ALA A 103 3.71 -17.77 -1.30
C ALA A 103 4.05 -19.26 -1.58
N LYS A 104 4.96 -19.87 -0.81
CA LYS A 104 5.37 -21.27 -0.97
C LYS A 104 4.33 -22.28 -0.48
N HIS A 105 3.42 -21.88 0.41
CA HIS A 105 2.51 -22.81 1.11
C HIS A 105 1.07 -22.79 0.55
N GLY A 106 0.87 -22.25 -0.65
CA GLY A 106 -0.45 -22.19 -1.30
C GLY A 106 -1.38 -21.10 -0.77
N GLY A 107 -0.89 -20.25 0.15
CA GLY A 107 -1.57 -19.01 0.51
C GLY A 107 -1.51 -17.98 -0.61
N PRO A 108 -2.33 -16.91 -0.56
CA PRO A 108 -2.32 -15.84 -1.56
C PRO A 108 -0.95 -15.17 -1.67
N GLY A 109 -0.16 -15.19 -0.59
CA GLY A 109 1.25 -14.82 -0.55
C GLY A 109 1.48 -13.33 -0.74
N LEU A 110 2.58 -12.81 -0.18
CA LEU A 110 3.09 -11.52 -0.63
C LEU A 110 3.94 -11.73 -1.87
N ALA A 111 3.58 -11.05 -2.96
CA ALA A 111 4.39 -11.09 -4.17
C ALA A 111 5.68 -10.33 -3.90
N TYR A 112 6.80 -11.04 -3.75
CA TYR A 112 8.08 -10.37 -3.72
C TYR A 112 8.42 -9.90 -5.14
N PRO A 113 8.71 -8.61 -5.36
CA PRO A 113 8.99 -8.12 -6.70
C PRO A 113 10.19 -8.85 -7.30
N SER A 114 10.00 -9.41 -8.50
CA SER A 114 11.11 -9.91 -9.32
C SER A 114 11.93 -8.73 -9.86
N LEU A 115 12.75 -8.12 -9.01
CA LEU A 115 13.65 -7.01 -9.35
C LEU A 115 14.91 -7.52 -10.06
N LYS A 116 14.78 -8.41 -11.06
CA LYS A 116 15.90 -9.01 -11.80
C LYS A 116 16.86 -7.90 -12.27
N GLY A 117 18.13 -7.99 -11.87
CA GLY A 117 19.18 -6.99 -12.13
C GLY A 117 19.09 -5.68 -11.32
N LYS A 118 17.92 -5.35 -10.74
CA LYS A 118 17.69 -4.11 -9.96
C LYS A 118 17.71 -4.33 -8.45
N SER A 119 17.57 -5.56 -7.98
CA SER A 119 17.53 -5.91 -6.54
C SER A 119 18.77 -5.45 -5.77
N ARG A 120 19.92 -5.37 -6.45
CA ARG A 120 21.20 -4.93 -5.87
C ARG A 120 21.41 -3.41 -5.94
N THR A 121 20.51 -2.65 -6.56
CA THR A 121 20.65 -1.19 -6.64
C THR A 121 20.47 -0.54 -5.27
N ARG A 122 21.15 0.60 -5.06
CA ARG A 122 21.05 1.36 -3.81
C ARG A 122 19.60 1.73 -3.47
N ASN A 123 18.80 2.09 -4.48
CA ASN A 123 17.40 2.49 -4.28
C ASN A 123 16.55 1.34 -3.73
N VAL A 124 16.73 0.12 -4.25
CA VAL A 124 15.99 -1.05 -3.75
C VAL A 124 16.44 -1.44 -2.34
N ARG A 125 17.75 -1.36 -2.06
CA ARG A 125 18.29 -1.66 -0.72
C ARG A 125 17.85 -0.65 0.35
N LYS A 126 17.52 0.57 -0.06
CA LYS A 126 17.03 1.65 0.81
C LYS A 126 15.50 1.76 0.87
N SER A 127 14.78 1.02 0.03
CA SER A 127 13.32 1.08 0.01
C SER A 127 12.68 0.21 1.08
N LEU A 128 11.52 0.64 1.56
CA LEU A 128 10.72 -0.01 2.60
C LEU A 128 9.44 -0.58 1.98
N PHE A 129 9.04 -1.75 2.47
CA PHE A 129 7.76 -2.35 2.12
C PHE A 129 6.64 -1.76 2.98
N TRP A 130 5.52 -1.44 2.34
CA TRP A 130 4.30 -0.94 2.95
C TRP A 130 3.11 -1.72 2.42
N PHE A 131 2.14 -2.01 3.27
CA PHE A 131 0.83 -2.49 2.84
C PHE A 131 -0.06 -1.31 2.44
N VAL A 132 -0.95 -1.53 1.48
CA VAL A 132 -2.09 -0.63 1.25
C VAL A 132 -3.15 -0.98 2.28
N GLU A 133 -3.60 -0.01 3.09
CA GLU A 133 -4.49 -0.25 4.25
C GLU A 133 -5.75 -1.02 3.87
N ASP A 134 -6.26 -0.70 2.70
CA ASP A 134 -7.52 -1.17 2.17
C ASP A 134 -7.41 -2.49 1.37
N SER A 135 -6.20 -3.05 1.25
CA SER A 135 -5.97 -4.27 0.47
C SER A 135 -6.64 -5.51 1.08
N ALA A 136 -7.10 -6.41 0.21
CA ALA A 136 -7.86 -7.60 0.58
C ALA A 136 -7.48 -8.81 -0.25
N PHE A 137 -7.22 -9.95 0.41
CA PHE A 137 -6.99 -11.21 -0.29
C PHE A 137 -8.19 -11.59 -1.17
N PRO A 138 -8.01 -12.37 -2.27
CA PRO A 138 -9.11 -12.79 -3.12
C PRO A 138 -10.22 -13.47 -2.29
N HIS A 139 -11.46 -13.01 -2.45
CA HIS A 139 -12.65 -13.48 -1.71
C HIS A 139 -12.74 -13.06 -0.23
N TYR A 140 -11.91 -12.11 0.24
CA TYR A 140 -11.98 -11.56 1.59
C TYR A 140 -12.42 -10.10 1.60
N GLU A 141 -12.86 -9.62 2.78
CA GLU A 141 -13.24 -8.23 2.99
C GLU A 141 -12.06 -7.25 2.86
N LYS A 142 -12.38 -6.00 2.54
CA LYS A 142 -11.47 -4.85 2.50
C LYS A 142 -10.66 -4.76 3.79
N GLY A 143 -9.34 -4.57 3.69
CA GLY A 143 -8.43 -4.51 4.84
C GLY A 143 -8.11 -5.85 5.51
N SER A 144 -8.57 -6.98 4.94
CA SER A 144 -8.24 -8.32 5.48
C SER A 144 -6.73 -8.60 5.53
N VAL A 145 -5.95 -8.02 4.61
CA VAL A 145 -4.48 -8.12 4.60
C VAL A 145 -3.90 -7.49 5.87
N ILE A 146 -4.35 -6.28 6.22
CA ILE A 146 -3.90 -5.57 7.43
C ILE A 146 -4.33 -6.30 8.69
N ARG A 147 -5.57 -6.83 8.75
CA ARG A 147 -6.00 -7.64 9.90
C ARG A 147 -5.06 -8.82 10.12
N ARG A 148 -4.71 -9.56 9.06
CA ARG A 148 -3.74 -10.67 9.16
C ARG A 148 -2.34 -10.20 9.55
N ALA A 149 -1.92 -9.03 9.10
CA ALA A 149 -0.64 -8.46 9.50
C ALA A 149 -0.63 -8.08 10.99
N ARG A 150 -1.76 -7.59 11.53
CA ARG A 150 -1.95 -7.34 12.98
C ARG A 150 -1.98 -8.64 13.79
N ASP A 151 -2.65 -9.69 13.30
CA ASP A 151 -2.66 -11.01 13.95
C ASP A 151 -1.21 -11.54 14.08
N LEU A 152 -0.43 -11.42 13.00
CA LEU A 152 0.98 -11.81 12.99
C LEU A 152 1.83 -10.93 13.92
N ALA A 153 1.64 -9.61 13.89
CA ALA A 153 2.33 -8.67 14.76
C ALA A 153 2.07 -8.99 16.24
N TRP A 154 0.82 -9.25 16.60
CA TRP A 154 0.44 -9.67 17.95
C TRP A 154 1.15 -10.95 18.37
N ALA A 155 1.15 -11.99 17.51
CA ALA A 155 1.83 -13.25 17.80
C ALA A 155 3.34 -13.06 17.99
N ILE A 156 3.98 -12.19 17.19
CA ILE A 156 5.39 -11.85 17.33
C ILE A 156 5.65 -11.11 18.66
N THR A 157 4.80 -10.14 19.02
CA THR A 157 4.90 -9.43 20.31
C THR A 157 4.79 -10.37 21.50
N GLN A 158 3.96 -11.42 21.44
CA GLN A 158 3.88 -12.43 22.51
C GLN A 158 5.18 -13.21 22.73
N THR A 159 6.11 -13.18 21.79
CA THR A 159 7.43 -13.83 21.92
C THR A 159 8.53 -12.92 22.46
N GLY A 160 8.19 -11.68 22.81
CA GLY A 160 9.11 -10.69 23.39
C GLY A 160 9.67 -9.66 22.40
N ALA A 161 9.34 -9.77 21.11
CA ALA A 161 9.73 -8.80 20.09
C ALA A 161 8.61 -7.78 19.86
N GLU A 162 8.76 -6.56 20.37
CA GLU A 162 7.75 -5.50 20.20
C GLU A 162 7.57 -5.15 18.72
N ILE A 163 6.32 -5.24 18.22
CA ILE A 163 5.93 -4.77 16.89
C ILE A 163 5.00 -3.57 16.99
N ARG A 164 5.36 -2.49 16.28
CA ARG A 164 4.61 -1.23 16.20
C ARG A 164 4.05 -1.03 14.80
N GLU A 165 2.90 -0.35 14.72
CA GLU A 165 2.20 -0.02 13.47
C GLU A 165 2.46 1.44 13.09
N ILE A 166 2.92 1.67 11.86
CA ILE A 166 3.13 3.00 11.27
C ILE A 166 2.10 3.18 10.17
N LYS A 167 1.39 4.32 10.20
CA LYS A 167 0.46 4.73 9.15
C LYS A 167 0.92 6.01 8.49
N THR A 168 0.82 6.09 7.17
CA THR A 168 1.14 7.31 6.41
C THR A 168 0.33 7.38 5.11
N ALA A 169 -0.05 8.60 4.70
CA ALA A 169 -0.55 8.84 3.35
C ALA A 169 0.60 8.98 2.33
N ASP A 170 1.82 9.26 2.79
CA ASP A 170 3.03 9.39 1.98
C ASP A 170 4.09 8.35 2.41
N PRO A 171 4.20 7.21 1.71
CA PRO A 171 5.22 6.20 1.99
C PRO A 171 6.58 6.58 1.36
N GLY A 172 6.67 7.74 0.71
CA GLY A 172 7.79 8.17 -0.12
C GLY A 172 7.61 7.78 -1.59
N ARG A 173 8.72 7.81 -2.34
CA ARG A 173 8.70 7.52 -3.79
C ARG A 173 8.50 6.04 -4.05
N ILE A 174 7.31 5.66 -4.50
CA ILE A 174 6.97 4.29 -4.92
C ILE A 174 7.84 3.88 -6.12
N ILE A 175 8.64 2.81 -5.96
CA ILE A 175 9.47 2.24 -7.03
C ILE A 175 8.93 0.92 -7.56
N TRP A 176 8.01 0.29 -6.83
CA TRP A 176 7.26 -0.88 -7.26
C TRP A 176 5.94 -0.99 -6.47
N ARG A 177 4.90 -1.56 -7.08
CA ARG A 177 3.60 -1.83 -6.45
C ARG A 177 2.96 -3.09 -7.00
N ASP A 178 2.17 -3.75 -6.17
CA ASP A 178 1.14 -4.70 -6.57
C ASP A 178 -0.22 -4.28 -5.98
N TRP A 179 -1.16 -5.22 -5.82
CA TRP A 179 -2.50 -4.96 -5.29
C TRP A 179 -2.60 -5.04 -3.75
N VAL A 180 -1.58 -5.54 -3.04
CA VAL A 180 -1.51 -5.59 -1.56
C VAL A 180 -0.53 -4.60 -0.96
N GLN A 181 0.57 -4.34 -1.65
CA GLN A 181 1.73 -3.67 -1.07
C GLN A 181 2.48 -2.81 -2.08
N VAL A 182 3.28 -1.90 -1.56
CA VAL A 182 4.20 -1.06 -2.32
C VAL A 182 5.60 -1.15 -1.74
N LEU A 183 6.59 -0.99 -2.62
CA LEU A 183 7.98 -0.78 -2.25
C LEU A 183 8.30 0.69 -2.52
N ALA A 184 8.58 1.46 -1.47
CA ALA A 184 8.79 2.89 -1.56
C ALA A 184 10.16 3.29 -1.03
N LEU A 185 10.83 4.17 -1.75
CA LEU A 185 12.05 4.83 -1.28
C LEU A 185 11.64 6.01 -0.39
N PRO A 186 12.04 6.03 0.89
CA PRO A 186 11.69 7.13 1.78
C PRO A 186 12.19 8.47 1.25
N ASN A 187 11.42 9.53 1.50
CA ASN A 187 11.87 10.89 1.27
C ASN A 187 12.99 11.25 2.28
N PRO A 188 14.05 11.97 1.85
CA PRO A 188 15.14 12.33 2.75
C PRO A 188 14.65 13.07 3.99
N GLY A 189 15.00 12.59 5.18
CA GLY A 189 14.65 13.23 6.45
C GLY A 189 13.19 13.06 6.90
N SER A 190 12.36 12.34 6.16
CA SER A 190 10.94 12.17 6.49
C SER A 190 10.50 10.70 6.46
N VAL A 191 11.35 9.80 6.97
CA VAL A 191 10.95 8.39 7.14
C VAL A 191 9.94 8.33 8.28
N PRO A 192 8.69 7.91 8.03
CA PRO A 192 7.72 7.78 9.10
C PRO A 192 8.20 6.72 10.09
N ARG A 193 8.22 7.08 11.37
CA ARG A 193 8.67 6.24 12.48
C ARG A 193 7.50 5.87 13.38
N ALA A 194 7.63 4.76 14.08
CA ALA A 194 6.67 4.39 15.10
C ALA A 194 6.86 5.30 16.32
N LEU A 195 5.77 5.95 16.74
CA LEU A 195 5.72 6.74 17.98
C LEU A 195 5.82 5.84 19.21
#